data_AF-A0A1G2YS04-F1
#
_entry.id   AF-A0A1G2YS04-F1
#
_cell.length_a   1.000
_cell.length_b   1.000
_cell.length_c   1.000
_cell.angle_alpha   90.00
_cell.angle_beta   90.00
_cell.angle_gamma   90.00
#
_symmetry.space_group_name_H-M   'P 1'
#
loop_
_entity.id
_entity.type
_entity.pdbx_description
1 polymer ?
#
loop_
_entity_poly.entity_id
_entity_poly.type
_entity_poly.pdbx_seq_one_letter_code
_entity_poly.pdbx_strand_id
1 'polypeptide(L)'
;MKNLAVLTTIVVLSLGVIAQAQPTVAQITHSQFQAVNDAGEQTYNATNKVILEGILLHNPADMLNPTADESVTELLNISGQWQIFFQGEGDDHAGTAAWMGQMYNNLPWVPLDGGYTNEEFIAELRRINATQFCPGDRIRVTGYFLPYNGKTNINEQHKNNPDYDFTIELLERGVGIPKPEVVTLDQLKDNNDNFIFDSTRLTGCEYYQARLVKIEDVWFVDPNGWGPNAALTITDGVKTFPVKLGRGNGIYAGSYNLSEPFDIIGIMDQESKDLINGYRLWVMNYNGNGLVLSSYEHRMADKE
;
A
#
# COMPACT_ATOMS: atom_id res chain seq x y z
N MET A 1 -36.64 77.76 8.52
CA MET A 1 -36.24 76.63 9.39
C MET A 1 -36.23 75.35 8.57
N LYS A 2 -35.09 74.65 8.61
CA LYS A 2 -34.88 73.21 8.36
C LYS A 2 -35.13 72.66 6.94
N ASN A 3 -34.06 72.68 6.13
CA ASN A 3 -33.82 71.67 5.11
C ASN A 3 -33.30 70.41 5.81
N LEU A 4 -33.98 69.28 5.65
CA LEU A 4 -33.56 67.98 6.15
C LEU A 4 -32.85 67.23 5.02
N ALA A 5 -31.52 67.16 5.09
CA ALA A 5 -30.72 66.34 4.19
C ALA A 5 -30.81 64.87 4.63
N VAL A 6 -31.28 64.00 3.74
CA VAL A 6 -31.26 62.55 3.92
C VAL A 6 -29.89 62.06 3.44
N LEU A 7 -29.09 61.53 4.36
CA LEU A 7 -27.80 60.91 4.07
C LEU A 7 -28.05 59.41 3.85
N THR A 8 -27.93 58.94 2.60
CA THR A 8 -28.02 57.52 2.27
C THR A 8 -26.64 56.88 2.43
N THR A 9 -26.43 56.12 3.49
CA THR A 9 -25.23 55.32 3.69
C THR A 9 -25.32 54.05 2.85
N ILE A 10 -24.52 53.95 1.77
CA ILE A 10 -24.34 52.71 1.02
C ILE A 10 -23.35 51.84 1.82
N VAL A 11 -23.85 50.76 2.42
CA VAL A 11 -23.00 49.71 2.99
C VAL A 11 -22.59 48.77 1.86
N VAL A 12 -21.34 48.85 1.44
CA VAL A 12 -20.73 47.87 0.53
C VAL A 12 -20.36 46.64 1.38
N LEU A 13 -21.16 45.59 1.29
CA LEU A 13 -20.77 44.25 1.76
C LEU A 13 -19.66 43.73 0.86
N SER A 14 -18.40 43.87 1.28
CA SER A 14 -17.30 43.12 0.71
C SER A 14 -17.48 41.64 1.08
N LEU A 15 -17.96 40.84 0.13
CA LEU A 15 -17.84 39.39 0.17
C LEU A 15 -16.34 39.06 0.11
N GLY A 16 -15.72 38.91 1.28
CA GLY A 16 -14.38 38.36 1.38
C GLY A 16 -14.44 36.91 0.93
N VAL A 17 -13.99 36.63 -0.29
CA VAL A 17 -13.65 35.27 -0.69
C VAL A 17 -12.50 34.85 0.22
N ILE A 18 -12.79 33.98 1.19
CA ILE A 18 -11.76 33.31 1.97
C ILE A 18 -11.03 32.40 0.97
N ALA A 19 -9.91 32.89 0.42
CA ALA A 19 -9.03 32.06 -0.37
C ALA A 19 -8.49 30.97 0.57
N GLN A 20 -8.99 29.74 0.45
CA GLN A 20 -8.37 28.60 1.10
C GLN A 20 -6.99 28.42 0.48
N ALA A 21 -5.96 28.36 1.33
CA ALA A 21 -4.61 28.07 0.87
C ALA A 21 -4.60 26.71 0.17
N GLN A 22 -3.99 26.66 -1.02
CA GLN A 22 -3.83 25.40 -1.75
C GLN A 22 -2.97 24.43 -0.93
N PRO A 23 -3.27 23.11 -0.97
CA PRO A 23 -2.46 22.12 -0.27
C PRO A 23 -1.01 22.17 -0.76
N THR A 24 -0.06 22.11 0.16
CA THR A 24 1.36 22.00 -0.21
C THR A 24 1.64 20.63 -0.81
N VAL A 25 2.50 20.59 -1.82
CA VAL A 25 2.89 19.35 -2.53
C VAL A 25 4.39 19.34 -2.76
N ALA A 26 5.02 18.18 -2.62
CA ALA A 26 6.43 17.97 -2.93
C ALA A 26 6.66 16.61 -3.58
N GLN A 27 7.57 16.57 -4.55
CA GLN A 27 8.17 15.33 -5.00
C GLN A 27 9.30 14.95 -4.04
N ILE A 28 9.24 13.71 -3.54
CA ILE A 28 10.16 13.16 -2.55
C ILE A 28 10.52 11.73 -2.93
N THR A 29 11.46 11.14 -2.21
CA THR A 29 11.79 9.71 -2.31
C THR A 29 10.87 8.87 -1.43
N HIS A 30 10.70 7.60 -1.77
CA HIS A 30 10.04 6.61 -0.91
C HIS A 30 10.74 6.51 0.45
N SER A 31 12.07 6.51 0.48
CA SER A 31 12.83 6.45 1.74
C SER A 31 12.52 7.65 2.66
N GLN A 32 12.41 8.86 2.12
CA GLN A 32 11.98 10.03 2.90
C GLN A 32 10.54 9.92 3.38
N PHE A 33 9.64 9.41 2.54
CA PHE A 33 8.23 9.28 2.85
C PHE A 33 7.95 8.23 3.94
N GLN A 34 8.69 7.13 3.92
CA GLN A 34 8.54 6.02 4.86
C GLN A 34 9.41 6.16 6.12
N ALA A 35 10.03 7.33 6.36
CA ALA A 35 10.86 7.54 7.53
C ALA A 35 10.05 7.43 8.84
N VAL A 36 10.57 6.66 9.81
CA VAL A 36 9.95 6.40 11.11
C VAL A 36 10.87 6.79 12.26
N ASN A 37 10.31 6.98 13.46
CA ASN A 37 11.07 7.14 14.69
C ASN A 37 11.34 5.78 15.38
N ASP A 38 12.00 5.79 16.53
CA ASP A 38 12.31 4.57 17.31
C ASP A 38 11.07 3.81 17.81
N ALA A 39 9.89 4.43 17.78
CA ALA A 39 8.62 3.81 18.11
C ALA A 39 7.86 3.29 16.87
N GLY A 40 8.46 3.38 15.66
CA GLY A 40 7.82 2.99 14.40
C GLY A 40 6.79 3.99 13.88
N GLU A 41 6.68 5.18 14.48
CA GLU A 41 5.73 6.20 14.02
C GLU A 41 6.31 6.99 12.85
N GLN A 42 5.47 7.28 11.85
CA GLN A 42 5.91 8.02 10.66
C GLN A 42 6.32 9.47 11.01
N THR A 43 7.37 9.96 10.37
CA THR A 43 7.98 11.26 10.69
C THR A 43 7.81 12.31 9.58
N TYR A 44 7.35 11.91 8.39
CA TYR A 44 7.19 12.84 7.27
C TYR A 44 6.00 13.78 7.49
N ASN A 45 6.25 15.08 7.63
CA ASN A 45 5.21 16.10 7.86
C ASN A 45 5.42 17.40 7.07
N ALA A 46 6.25 17.37 6.03
CA ALA A 46 6.67 18.57 5.31
C ALA A 46 5.58 19.14 4.38
N THR A 47 4.67 18.31 3.86
CA THR A 47 3.62 18.72 2.93
C THR A 47 2.28 18.05 3.20
N ASN A 48 1.23 18.54 2.55
CA ASN A 48 -0.09 17.92 2.59
C ASN A 48 -0.24 16.77 1.58
N LYS A 49 0.35 16.92 0.39
CA LYS A 49 0.40 15.91 -0.67
C LYS A 49 1.85 15.56 -1.00
N VAL A 50 2.06 14.34 -1.48
CA VAL A 50 3.36 13.87 -1.99
C VAL A 50 3.24 13.45 -3.44
N ILE A 51 4.36 13.53 -4.16
CA ILE A 51 4.57 12.94 -5.48
C ILE A 51 5.67 11.89 -5.32
N LEU A 52 5.36 10.64 -5.60
CA LEU A 52 6.30 9.51 -5.57
C LEU A 52 6.35 8.83 -6.94
N GLU A 53 7.52 8.37 -7.35
CA GLU A 53 7.71 7.63 -8.59
C GLU A 53 8.35 6.27 -8.29
N GLY A 54 7.91 5.24 -9.01
CA GLY A 54 8.48 3.91 -8.85
C GLY A 54 7.89 2.89 -9.79
N ILE A 55 8.38 1.66 -9.68
CA ILE A 55 7.93 0.52 -10.48
C ILE A 55 6.75 -0.18 -9.80
N LEU A 56 5.65 -0.32 -10.50
CA LEU A 56 4.47 -1.05 -10.04
C LEU A 56 4.81 -2.55 -9.88
N LEU A 57 4.62 -3.09 -8.68
CA LEU A 57 5.05 -4.45 -8.37
C LEU A 57 4.00 -5.53 -8.69
N HIS A 58 2.72 -5.20 -8.76
CA HIS A 58 1.67 -6.22 -8.94
C HIS A 58 0.39 -5.66 -9.56
N ASN A 59 -0.49 -6.57 -10.01
CA ASN A 59 -1.84 -6.23 -10.39
C ASN A 59 -2.69 -6.04 -9.12
N PRO A 60 -3.42 -4.92 -8.95
CA PRO A 60 -4.24 -4.70 -7.76
C PRO A 60 -5.30 -5.80 -7.54
N ALA A 61 -5.81 -6.41 -8.62
CA ALA A 61 -6.81 -7.47 -8.54
C ALA A 61 -6.28 -8.76 -7.86
N ASP A 62 -4.97 -8.95 -7.83
CA ASP A 62 -4.33 -10.10 -7.18
C ASP A 62 -4.17 -9.90 -5.66
N MET A 63 -4.46 -8.73 -5.10
CA MET A 63 -4.26 -8.43 -3.68
C MET A 63 -5.59 -8.37 -2.90
N LEU A 64 -6.38 -7.32 -3.10
CA LEU A 64 -7.60 -7.03 -2.34
C LEU A 64 -8.86 -7.25 -3.21
N ASN A 65 -10.04 -7.34 -2.58
CA ASN A 65 -11.31 -7.52 -3.28
C ASN A 65 -11.90 -6.16 -3.69
N PRO A 66 -11.89 -5.75 -4.97
CA PRO A 66 -12.47 -4.46 -5.36
C PRO A 66 -14.00 -4.53 -5.57
N THR A 67 -14.66 -5.64 -5.22
CA THR A 67 -16.12 -5.79 -5.42
C THR A 67 -16.86 -4.79 -4.53
N ALA A 68 -17.57 -3.85 -5.15
CA ALA A 68 -18.38 -2.87 -4.44
C ALA A 68 -19.59 -3.53 -3.76
N ASP A 69 -19.80 -3.22 -2.49
CA ASP A 69 -20.97 -3.62 -1.73
C ASP A 69 -21.24 -2.64 -0.56
N GLU A 70 -22.05 -1.62 -0.81
CA GLU A 70 -22.48 -0.64 0.20
C GLU A 70 -23.51 -1.18 1.21
N SER A 71 -23.98 -2.44 1.04
CA SER A 71 -24.88 -3.06 2.00
C SER A 71 -24.16 -3.58 3.25
N VAL A 72 -22.83 -3.69 3.19
CA VAL A 72 -21.95 -3.98 4.32
C VAL A 72 -22.01 -2.80 5.29
N THR A 73 -22.77 -2.96 6.36
CA THR A 73 -23.02 -1.91 7.38
C THR A 73 -22.58 -2.33 8.77
N GLU A 74 -22.01 -3.54 8.92
CA GLU A 74 -21.49 -3.98 10.19
C GLU A 74 -20.28 -3.14 10.61
N LEU A 75 -20.27 -2.74 11.89
CA LEU A 75 -19.17 -2.00 12.49
C LEU A 75 -17.85 -2.75 12.28
N LEU A 76 -16.80 -2.02 11.90
CA LEU A 76 -15.45 -2.53 11.59
C LEU A 76 -15.30 -3.32 10.27
N ASN A 77 -16.36 -3.55 9.50
CA ASN A 77 -16.25 -4.18 8.19
C ASN A 77 -16.04 -3.13 7.10
N ILE A 78 -15.02 -3.34 6.28
CA ILE A 78 -14.75 -2.55 5.07
C ILE A 78 -15.15 -3.42 3.87
N SER A 79 -15.78 -2.81 2.87
CA SER A 79 -16.27 -3.51 1.68
C SER A 79 -15.19 -3.59 0.60
N GLY A 80 -15.49 -3.20 -0.63
CA GLY A 80 -14.56 -3.15 -1.75
C GLY A 80 -13.26 -2.42 -1.38
N GLN A 81 -12.12 -3.02 -1.70
CA GLN A 81 -10.79 -2.51 -1.40
C GLN A 81 -9.87 -2.69 -2.60
N TRP A 82 -8.99 -1.71 -2.78
CA TRP A 82 -8.02 -1.66 -3.86
C TRP A 82 -6.69 -1.16 -3.32
N GLN A 83 -5.59 -1.81 -3.71
CA GLN A 83 -4.25 -1.40 -3.31
C GLN A 83 -3.24 -1.78 -4.38
N ILE A 84 -2.23 -0.93 -4.55
CA ILE A 84 -0.98 -1.26 -5.26
C ILE A 84 0.23 -0.98 -4.38
N PHE A 85 1.30 -1.72 -4.61
CA PHE A 85 2.66 -1.36 -4.18
C PHE A 85 3.49 -0.94 -5.38
N PHE A 86 4.28 0.12 -5.21
CA PHE A 86 5.28 0.54 -6.18
C PHE A 86 6.59 0.87 -5.46
N GLN A 87 7.70 0.50 -6.10
CA GLN A 87 9.03 0.51 -5.51
C GLN A 87 9.90 1.60 -6.12
N GLY A 88 10.63 2.33 -5.27
CA GLY A 88 11.64 3.29 -5.69
C GLY A 88 12.77 2.64 -6.50
N GLU A 89 13.48 3.48 -7.26
CA GLU A 89 14.56 3.07 -8.14
C GLU A 89 15.91 3.68 -7.71
N GLY A 90 17.00 3.04 -8.11
CA GLY A 90 18.35 3.50 -7.79
C GLY A 90 18.60 3.56 -6.28
N ASP A 91 18.98 4.74 -5.79
CA ASP A 91 19.30 4.98 -4.38
C ASP A 91 18.04 5.13 -3.49
N ASP A 92 16.84 5.20 -4.08
CA ASP A 92 15.58 5.24 -3.33
C ASP A 92 15.17 3.84 -2.85
N HIS A 93 15.84 3.38 -1.80
CA HIS A 93 15.68 2.03 -1.27
C HIS A 93 14.45 1.92 -0.36
N ALA A 94 13.26 1.99 -0.95
CA ALA A 94 11.97 1.76 -0.29
C ALA A 94 10.85 1.56 -1.32
N GLY A 95 9.64 1.27 -0.86
CA GLY A 95 8.43 1.32 -1.67
C GLY A 95 7.28 1.97 -0.93
N THR A 96 6.11 2.08 -1.57
CA THR A 96 4.93 2.67 -0.96
C THR A 96 3.66 2.02 -1.48
N ALA A 97 2.63 1.96 -0.64
CA ALA A 97 1.30 1.57 -1.05
C ALA A 97 0.43 2.80 -1.37
N ALA A 98 -0.40 2.67 -2.41
CA ALA A 98 -1.56 3.51 -2.61
C ALA A 98 -2.82 2.66 -2.38
N TRP A 99 -3.71 3.12 -1.51
CA TRP A 99 -4.86 2.34 -1.04
C TRP A 99 -6.17 3.15 -1.12
N MET A 100 -7.25 2.45 -1.47
CA MET A 100 -8.62 2.97 -1.47
C MET A 100 -9.58 1.89 -0.96
N GLY A 101 -10.62 2.28 -0.24
CA GLY A 101 -11.62 1.35 0.27
C GLY A 101 -13.02 1.96 0.41
N GLN A 102 -14.02 1.17 0.09
CA GLN A 102 -15.44 1.46 0.26
C GLN A 102 -15.88 1.12 1.69
N MET A 103 -16.90 1.83 2.18
CA MET A 103 -17.45 1.64 3.52
C MET A 103 -16.44 1.85 4.65
N TYR A 104 -15.43 2.70 4.43
CA TYR A 104 -14.47 3.04 5.49
C TYR A 104 -15.11 3.80 6.66
N ASN A 105 -16.25 4.45 6.42
CA ASN A 105 -17.12 5.06 7.43
C ASN A 105 -17.79 4.03 8.38
N ASN A 106 -17.67 2.72 8.14
CA ASN A 106 -18.02 1.70 9.13
C ASN A 106 -17.05 1.62 10.31
N LEU A 107 -15.92 2.35 10.24
CA LEU A 107 -14.99 2.49 11.36
C LEU A 107 -15.49 3.60 12.30
N PRO A 108 -15.59 3.35 13.62
CA PRO A 108 -16.24 4.27 14.56
C PRO A 108 -15.54 5.61 14.73
N TRP A 109 -14.33 5.76 14.19
CA TRP A 109 -13.53 7.00 14.22
C TRP A 109 -13.57 7.79 12.90
N VAL A 110 -14.35 7.35 11.91
CA VAL A 110 -14.50 8.01 10.60
C VAL A 110 -15.89 8.65 10.53
N PRO A 111 -16.03 9.89 10.04
CA PRO A 111 -17.34 10.51 9.80
C PRO A 111 -18.24 9.64 8.92
N LEU A 112 -19.54 9.59 9.26
CA LEU A 112 -20.53 8.73 8.59
C LEU A 112 -20.76 9.09 7.11
N ASP A 113 -20.40 10.30 6.69
CA ASP A 113 -20.54 10.82 5.33
C ASP A 113 -19.34 10.53 4.42
N GLY A 114 -18.29 9.87 4.93
CA GLY A 114 -17.05 9.59 4.18
C GLY A 114 -17.04 8.32 3.33
N GLY A 115 -18.13 7.54 3.30
CA GLY A 115 -18.21 6.28 2.55
C GLY A 115 -18.64 6.49 1.10
N TYR A 116 -18.00 5.78 0.17
CA TYR A 116 -18.46 5.69 -1.22
C TYR A 116 -19.70 4.81 -1.36
N THR A 117 -20.68 5.27 -2.12
CA THR A 117 -21.72 4.40 -2.70
C THR A 117 -21.10 3.40 -3.68
N ASN A 118 -21.86 2.39 -4.09
CA ASN A 118 -21.43 1.45 -5.13
C ASN A 118 -21.07 2.16 -6.44
N GLU A 119 -21.92 3.07 -6.91
CA GLU A 119 -21.69 3.83 -8.13
C GLU A 119 -20.44 4.70 -8.05
N GLU A 120 -20.24 5.39 -6.93
CA GLU A 120 -19.05 6.22 -6.70
C GLU A 120 -17.78 5.37 -6.64
N PHE A 121 -17.77 4.28 -5.86
CA PHE A 121 -16.59 3.42 -5.75
C PHE A 121 -16.20 2.80 -7.11
N ILE A 122 -17.19 2.38 -7.91
CA ILE A 122 -16.95 1.89 -9.28
C ILE A 122 -16.40 3.00 -10.18
N ALA A 123 -16.88 4.24 -10.04
CA ALA A 123 -16.36 5.38 -10.77
C ALA A 123 -14.90 5.67 -10.40
N GLU A 124 -14.56 5.62 -9.11
CA GLU A 124 -13.21 5.81 -8.61
C GLU A 124 -12.27 4.69 -9.07
N LEU A 125 -12.69 3.43 -9.01
CA LEU A 125 -11.93 2.31 -9.58
C LEU A 125 -11.69 2.50 -11.08
N ARG A 126 -12.68 3.00 -11.84
CA ARG A 126 -12.49 3.32 -13.25
C ARG A 126 -11.48 4.45 -13.45
N ARG A 127 -11.54 5.49 -12.61
CA ARG A 127 -10.64 6.66 -12.65
C ARG A 127 -9.19 6.25 -12.41
N ILE A 128 -8.91 5.56 -11.29
CA ILE A 128 -7.53 5.21 -10.92
C ILE A 128 -6.93 4.13 -11.83
N ASN A 129 -7.74 3.26 -12.43
CA ASN A 129 -7.26 2.21 -13.36
C ASN A 129 -7.34 2.65 -14.84
N ALA A 130 -7.71 3.90 -15.15
CA ALA A 130 -7.93 4.36 -16.53
C ALA A 130 -6.71 4.21 -17.45
N THR A 131 -5.51 4.30 -16.89
CA THR A 131 -4.23 4.17 -17.61
C THR A 131 -3.87 2.72 -17.95
N GLN A 132 -4.57 1.75 -17.36
CA GLN A 132 -4.32 0.31 -17.53
C GLN A 132 -2.83 -0.02 -17.33
N PHE A 133 -2.27 0.40 -16.19
CA PHE A 133 -0.92 0.02 -15.81
C PHE A 133 -0.82 -1.50 -15.60
N CYS A 134 0.38 -2.01 -15.79
CA CYS A 134 0.74 -3.41 -15.60
C CYS A 134 1.94 -3.52 -14.65
N PRO A 135 2.13 -4.67 -13.97
CA PRO A 135 3.36 -4.92 -13.23
C PRO A 135 4.60 -4.64 -14.09
N GLY A 136 5.56 -3.90 -13.57
CA GLY A 136 6.77 -3.49 -14.29
C GLY A 136 6.65 -2.15 -15.03
N ASP A 137 5.49 -1.50 -15.02
CA ASP A 137 5.35 -0.12 -15.46
C ASP A 137 5.94 0.84 -14.43
N ARG A 138 6.59 1.91 -14.89
CA ARG A 138 6.97 3.05 -14.05
C ARG A 138 5.78 4.00 -13.95
N ILE A 139 5.39 4.31 -12.73
CA ILE A 139 4.26 5.19 -12.43
C ILE A 139 4.69 6.35 -11.54
N ARG A 140 3.90 7.42 -11.57
CA ARG A 140 3.93 8.51 -10.59
C ARG A 140 2.59 8.53 -9.87
N VAL A 141 2.63 8.59 -8.54
CA VAL A 141 1.44 8.74 -7.71
C VAL A 141 1.50 10.09 -7.00
N THR A 142 0.46 10.90 -7.16
CA THR A 142 0.30 12.17 -6.44
C THR A 142 -0.94 12.11 -5.55
N GLY A 143 -0.81 12.31 -4.25
CA GLY A 143 -1.96 12.23 -3.34
C GLY A 143 -1.71 12.70 -1.92
N TYR A 144 -2.78 12.75 -1.13
CA TYR A 144 -2.68 12.84 0.33
C TYR A 144 -2.22 11.49 0.91
N PHE A 145 -1.98 11.46 2.22
CA PHE A 145 -1.50 10.27 2.90
C PHE A 145 -1.93 10.22 4.36
N LEU A 146 -1.92 9.02 4.93
CA LEU A 146 -2.04 8.77 6.37
C LEU A 146 -1.17 7.56 6.76
N PRO A 147 -0.62 7.56 7.99
CA PRO A 147 -0.05 6.35 8.57
C PRO A 147 -1.14 5.32 8.85
N TYR A 148 -0.80 4.05 8.66
CA TYR A 148 -1.60 2.92 9.07
C TYR A 148 -0.70 1.74 9.41
N ASN A 149 -0.74 1.33 10.68
CA ASN A 149 -0.18 0.06 11.16
C ASN A 149 1.29 -0.22 10.75
N GLY A 150 2.16 0.78 10.88
CA GLY A 150 3.61 0.67 10.64
C GLY A 150 4.08 1.22 9.29
N LYS A 151 3.15 1.70 8.45
CA LYS A 151 3.46 2.29 7.14
C LYS A 151 2.75 3.59 6.89
N THR A 152 3.28 4.42 5.99
CA THR A 152 2.55 5.56 5.45
C THR A 152 2.05 5.23 4.05
N ASN A 153 0.74 5.35 3.82
CA ASN A 153 0.14 5.04 2.53
C ASN A 153 -0.39 6.32 1.88
N ILE A 154 -0.29 6.38 0.55
CA ILE A 154 -1.06 7.36 -0.23
C ILE A 154 -2.53 6.92 -0.20
N ASN A 155 -3.43 7.82 0.17
CA ASN A 155 -4.86 7.58 0.20
C ASN A 155 -5.64 8.92 0.20
N GLU A 156 -6.97 8.83 0.21
CA GLU A 156 -7.88 10.00 0.21
C GLU A 156 -8.22 10.52 1.62
N GLN A 157 -7.41 10.19 2.63
CA GLN A 157 -7.64 10.52 4.05
C GLN A 157 -9.05 10.17 4.55
N HIS A 158 -9.60 9.08 4.04
CA HIS A 158 -10.92 8.57 4.39
C HIS A 158 -12.07 9.52 3.99
N LYS A 159 -11.87 10.29 2.92
CA LYS A 159 -12.87 11.19 2.34
C LYS A 159 -13.18 10.77 0.91
N ASN A 160 -14.45 10.87 0.54
CA ASN A 160 -14.96 10.62 -0.81
C ASN A 160 -15.10 11.91 -1.65
N ASN A 161 -14.61 13.06 -1.14
CA ASN A 161 -14.59 14.31 -1.89
C ASN A 161 -13.47 14.28 -2.96
N PRO A 162 -13.76 14.56 -4.24
CA PRO A 162 -12.77 14.63 -5.32
C PRO A 162 -11.51 15.47 -5.06
N ASP A 163 -11.55 16.46 -4.16
CA ASP A 163 -10.35 17.23 -3.77
C ASP A 163 -9.23 16.35 -3.15
N TYR A 164 -9.63 15.21 -2.56
CA TYR A 164 -8.77 14.25 -1.89
C TYR A 164 -8.24 13.14 -2.79
N ASP A 165 -8.78 13.01 -4.00
CA ASP A 165 -8.36 12.02 -4.99
C ASP A 165 -6.84 12.03 -5.15
N PHE A 166 -6.25 10.84 -5.07
CA PHE A 166 -4.90 10.63 -5.59
C PHE A 166 -4.97 10.34 -7.10
N THR A 167 -3.89 10.64 -7.80
CA THR A 167 -3.73 10.40 -9.23
C THR A 167 -2.60 9.40 -9.47
N ILE A 168 -2.74 8.60 -10.52
CA ILE A 168 -1.70 7.67 -10.98
C ILE A 168 -1.42 7.99 -12.45
N GLU A 169 -0.22 8.48 -12.70
CA GLU A 169 0.28 8.74 -14.05
C GLU A 169 1.20 7.59 -14.47
N LEU A 170 0.99 7.07 -15.68
CA LEU A 170 1.93 6.14 -16.29
C LEU A 170 3.07 6.93 -16.93
N LEU A 171 4.29 6.74 -16.44
CA LEU A 171 5.48 7.42 -16.96
C LEU A 171 6.14 6.63 -18.08
N GLU A 172 6.29 5.32 -17.90
CA GLU A 172 6.93 4.43 -18.87
C GLU A 172 6.35 3.02 -18.75
N ARG A 173 6.05 2.38 -19.89
CA ARG A 173 5.52 1.01 -19.91
C ARG A 173 6.65 -0.02 -19.92
N GLY A 174 6.46 -1.11 -19.19
CA GLY A 174 7.29 -2.30 -19.32
C GLY A 174 8.78 -2.05 -19.06
N VAL A 175 9.11 -1.20 -18.10
CA VAL A 175 10.49 -1.00 -17.62
C VAL A 175 11.05 -2.33 -17.10
N GLY A 176 10.17 -3.16 -16.54
CA GLY A 176 10.49 -4.45 -15.96
C GLY A 176 10.30 -4.43 -14.46
N ILE A 177 10.00 -5.59 -13.86
CA ILE A 177 9.94 -5.73 -12.42
C ILE A 177 11.38 -5.69 -11.87
N PRO A 178 11.65 -4.97 -10.76
CA PRO A 178 12.98 -4.99 -10.16
C PRO A 178 13.37 -6.42 -9.76
N LYS A 179 14.62 -6.80 -10.01
CA LYS A 179 15.15 -8.07 -9.53
C LYS A 179 14.94 -8.16 -8.00
N PRO A 180 14.31 -9.23 -7.48
CA PRO A 180 14.08 -9.35 -6.05
C PRO A 180 15.41 -9.41 -5.29
N GLU A 181 15.49 -8.67 -4.21
CA GLU A 181 16.67 -8.68 -3.35
C GLU A 181 16.67 -9.95 -2.49
N VAL A 182 17.75 -10.73 -2.55
CA VAL A 182 17.87 -11.95 -1.74
C VAL A 182 18.11 -11.56 -0.28
N VAL A 183 17.24 -12.04 0.61
CA VAL A 183 17.30 -11.77 2.04
C VAL A 183 17.13 -13.07 2.83
N THR A 184 17.89 -13.23 3.90
CA THR A 184 17.77 -14.35 4.82
C THR A 184 16.92 -14.00 6.03
N LEU A 185 16.38 -15.01 6.73
CA LEU A 185 15.65 -14.76 7.97
C LEU A 185 16.54 -14.16 9.07
N ASP A 186 17.86 -14.40 9.06
CA ASP A 186 18.84 -13.76 9.96
C ASP A 186 18.96 -12.24 9.75
N GLN A 187 18.71 -11.75 8.54
CA GLN A 187 18.72 -10.30 8.27
C GLN A 187 17.42 -9.63 8.73
N LEU A 188 16.35 -10.39 8.88
CA LEU A 188 15.02 -9.89 9.23
C LEU A 188 14.69 -10.10 10.71
N LYS A 189 15.32 -11.08 11.37
CA LYS A 189 14.96 -11.57 12.69
C LYS A 189 16.19 -11.84 13.55
N ASP A 190 16.10 -11.55 14.85
CA ASP A 190 17.18 -11.76 15.82
C ASP A 190 17.32 -13.25 16.21
N ASN A 191 18.29 -13.57 17.08
CA ASN A 191 18.53 -14.94 17.54
C ASN A 191 17.38 -15.56 18.36
N ASN A 192 16.42 -14.76 18.82
CA ASN A 192 15.24 -15.21 19.54
C ASN A 192 14.00 -15.30 18.62
N ASP A 193 14.19 -15.18 17.30
CA ASP A 193 13.12 -15.13 16.31
C ASP A 193 12.17 -13.93 16.49
N ASN A 194 12.66 -12.80 17.03
CA ASN A 194 11.95 -11.52 17.01
C ASN A 194 12.30 -10.72 15.75
N PHE A 195 11.44 -9.82 15.30
CA PHE A 195 11.76 -8.94 14.17
C PHE A 195 12.89 -7.95 14.52
N ILE A 196 13.80 -7.75 13.57
CA ILE A 196 14.79 -6.66 13.64
C ILE A 196 14.12 -5.40 13.09
N PHE A 197 13.77 -4.49 13.99
CA PHE A 197 13.34 -3.13 13.68
C PHE A 197 14.54 -2.18 13.70
N ASP A 198 14.63 -1.31 12.71
CA ASP A 198 15.66 -0.28 12.61
C ASP A 198 15.04 1.02 12.09
N SER A 199 14.88 2.01 12.97
CA SER A 199 14.29 3.31 12.64
C SER A 199 15.12 4.12 11.65
N THR A 200 16.42 3.82 11.51
CA THR A 200 17.28 4.44 10.49
C THR A 200 17.05 3.84 9.10
N ARG A 201 16.31 2.73 9.03
CA ARG A 201 16.02 1.98 7.81
C ARG A 201 17.29 1.61 7.05
N LEU A 202 18.33 1.16 7.75
CA LEU A 202 19.59 0.69 7.14
C LEU A 202 19.74 -0.84 7.24
N THR A 203 18.96 -1.47 8.11
CA THR A 203 18.95 -2.91 8.37
C THR A 203 17.54 -3.41 8.70
N GLY A 204 17.40 -4.72 8.91
CA GLY A 204 16.15 -5.31 9.40
C GLY A 204 14.99 -5.22 8.41
N CYS A 205 13.77 -5.39 8.91
CA CYS A 205 12.57 -5.42 8.08
C CYS A 205 12.24 -4.05 7.47
N GLU A 206 12.58 -2.95 8.16
CA GLU A 206 12.33 -1.58 7.71
C GLU A 206 13.10 -1.20 6.45
N TYR A 207 14.33 -1.71 6.28
CA TYR A 207 15.11 -1.51 5.06
C TYR A 207 14.39 -2.06 3.82
N TYR A 208 13.70 -3.20 3.96
CA TYR A 208 13.04 -3.85 2.82
C TYR A 208 11.57 -3.43 2.62
N GLN A 209 11.03 -2.55 3.47
CA GLN A 209 9.59 -2.26 3.48
C GLN A 209 9.04 -1.83 2.11
N ALA A 210 7.98 -2.51 1.66
CA ALA A 210 7.32 -2.36 0.36
C ALA A 210 8.21 -2.63 -0.88
N ARG A 211 9.32 -3.35 -0.69
CA ARG A 211 10.19 -3.83 -1.78
C ARG A 211 9.95 -5.30 -2.09
N LEU A 212 10.30 -5.70 -3.30
CA LEU A 212 10.32 -7.10 -3.73
C LEU A 212 11.58 -7.79 -3.20
N VAL A 213 11.39 -8.87 -2.44
CA VAL A 213 12.48 -9.67 -1.86
C VAL A 213 12.30 -11.15 -2.16
N LYS A 214 13.41 -11.89 -2.15
CA LYS A 214 13.47 -13.34 -2.27
C LYS A 214 14.02 -13.93 -0.97
N ILE A 215 13.33 -14.93 -0.42
CA ILE A 215 13.85 -15.75 0.68
C ILE A 215 14.02 -17.17 0.12
N GLU A 216 15.24 -17.70 0.24
CA GLU A 216 15.63 -18.97 -0.36
C GLU A 216 15.54 -20.13 0.64
N ASP A 217 15.35 -21.33 0.11
CA ASP A 217 15.44 -22.60 0.85
C ASP A 217 14.54 -22.69 2.10
N VAL A 218 13.27 -22.31 1.96
CA VAL A 218 12.27 -22.35 3.05
C VAL A 218 11.20 -23.42 2.84
N TRP A 219 10.43 -23.65 3.89
CA TRP A 219 9.31 -24.60 3.95
C TRP A 219 8.14 -23.93 4.66
N PHE A 220 6.90 -24.36 4.40
CA PHE A 220 5.80 -23.97 5.27
C PHE A 220 5.85 -24.74 6.59
N VAL A 221 5.62 -24.03 7.70
CA VAL A 221 5.41 -24.67 9.01
C VAL A 221 4.16 -25.55 8.98
N ASP A 222 3.08 -25.05 8.36
CA ASP A 222 1.84 -25.79 8.11
C ASP A 222 1.15 -25.25 6.84
N PRO A 223 1.07 -26.04 5.75
CA PRO A 223 0.40 -25.62 4.52
C PRO A 223 -1.12 -25.84 4.53
N ASN A 224 -1.73 -26.42 5.59
CA ASN A 224 -3.15 -26.81 5.62
C ASN A 224 -4.15 -25.64 5.52
N GLY A 225 -3.67 -24.40 5.57
CA GLY A 225 -4.47 -23.18 5.34
C GLY A 225 -4.37 -22.60 3.93
N TRP A 226 -3.69 -23.27 2.99
CA TRP A 226 -3.43 -22.72 1.65
C TRP A 226 -4.71 -22.30 0.89
N GLY A 227 -4.72 -21.05 0.42
CA GLY A 227 -5.80 -20.51 -0.40
C GLY A 227 -5.75 -18.98 -0.49
N PRO A 228 -6.71 -18.35 -1.21
CA PRO A 228 -6.77 -16.90 -1.33
C PRO A 228 -6.84 -16.21 0.03
N ASN A 229 -6.03 -15.16 0.23
CA ASN A 229 -5.94 -14.41 1.49
C ASN A 229 -5.43 -15.24 2.69
N ALA A 230 -4.87 -16.43 2.49
CA ALA A 230 -4.34 -17.24 3.58
C ALA A 230 -3.19 -16.52 4.29
N ALA A 231 -3.15 -16.65 5.62
CA ALA A 231 -1.99 -16.31 6.43
C ALA A 231 -1.26 -17.62 6.76
N LEU A 232 -0.02 -17.73 6.31
CA LEU A 232 0.84 -18.90 6.48
C LEU A 232 2.15 -18.46 7.14
N THR A 233 3.00 -19.43 7.49
CA THR A 233 4.30 -19.16 8.08
C THR A 233 5.35 -20.01 7.38
N ILE A 234 6.42 -19.38 6.92
CA ILE A 234 7.61 -20.08 6.40
C ILE A 234 8.65 -20.24 7.50
N THR A 235 9.55 -21.20 7.32
CA THR A 235 10.71 -21.42 8.18
C THR A 235 11.91 -21.89 7.37
N ASP A 236 13.11 -21.59 7.85
CA ASP A 236 14.39 -22.18 7.40
C ASP A 236 14.85 -23.34 8.31
N GLY A 237 14.00 -23.76 9.26
CA GLY A 237 14.32 -24.75 10.30
C GLY A 237 14.83 -24.16 11.61
N VAL A 238 15.13 -22.87 11.65
CA VAL A 238 15.59 -22.14 12.85
C VAL A 238 14.64 -20.98 13.18
N LYS A 239 14.30 -20.16 12.20
CA LYS A 239 13.48 -18.95 12.31
C LYS A 239 12.18 -19.09 11.56
N THR A 240 11.22 -18.22 11.87
CA THR A 240 9.91 -18.19 11.21
C THR A 240 9.55 -16.81 10.70
N PHE A 241 8.86 -16.76 9.55
CA PHE A 241 8.40 -15.51 8.96
C PHE A 241 6.95 -15.61 8.46
N PRO A 242 6.07 -14.65 8.79
CA PRO A 242 4.70 -14.65 8.30
C PRO A 242 4.61 -14.39 6.79
N VAL A 243 3.72 -15.11 6.13
CA VAL A 243 3.40 -14.95 4.70
C VAL A 243 1.91 -14.69 4.56
N LYS A 244 1.56 -13.74 3.71
CA LYS A 244 0.18 -13.46 3.32
C LYS A 244 0.02 -13.74 1.84
N LEU A 245 -0.85 -14.68 1.51
CA LEU A 245 -1.18 -14.99 0.13
C LEU A 245 -2.21 -13.98 -0.39
N GLY A 246 -2.02 -13.53 -1.61
CA GLY A 246 -3.00 -12.78 -2.37
C GLY A 246 -4.18 -13.64 -2.81
N ARG A 247 -4.85 -13.15 -3.84
CA ARG A 247 -6.01 -13.78 -4.47
C ARG A 247 -5.81 -13.99 -5.97
N GLY A 248 -4.56 -13.89 -6.46
CA GLY A 248 -4.25 -14.20 -7.84
C GLY A 248 -4.65 -15.62 -8.22
N ASN A 249 -5.00 -15.80 -9.50
CA ASN A 249 -5.74 -16.97 -9.98
C ASN A 249 -5.05 -18.33 -9.77
N GLY A 250 -3.73 -18.38 -9.54
CA GLY A 250 -3.05 -19.64 -9.25
C GLY A 250 -2.99 -20.01 -7.77
N ILE A 251 -3.58 -19.20 -6.90
CA ILE A 251 -3.78 -19.50 -5.48
C ILE A 251 -5.25 -19.91 -5.30
N TYR A 252 -5.50 -21.21 -5.14
CA TYR A 252 -6.82 -21.77 -4.85
C TYR A 252 -6.68 -23.05 -4.02
N ALA A 253 -7.78 -23.50 -3.43
CA ALA A 253 -7.79 -24.74 -2.66
C ALA A 253 -7.32 -25.93 -3.53
N GLY A 254 -6.24 -26.58 -3.12
CA GLY A 254 -5.61 -27.68 -3.88
C GLY A 254 -4.59 -27.25 -4.94
N SER A 255 -4.25 -25.96 -5.04
CA SER A 255 -3.16 -25.50 -5.95
C SER A 255 -1.75 -25.60 -5.35
N TYR A 256 -1.65 -25.91 -4.05
CA TYR A 256 -0.37 -26.15 -3.40
C TYR A 256 0.33 -27.38 -4.00
N ASN A 257 1.48 -27.16 -4.63
CA ASN A 257 2.30 -28.21 -5.24
C ASN A 257 3.80 -27.93 -5.10
N LEU A 258 4.19 -27.10 -4.13
CA LEU A 258 5.59 -26.74 -3.92
C LEU A 258 6.38 -27.98 -3.48
N SER A 259 7.53 -28.19 -4.12
CA SER A 259 8.55 -29.13 -3.66
C SER A 259 9.31 -28.47 -2.53
N GLU A 260 9.65 -29.25 -1.53
CA GLU A 260 10.32 -28.79 -0.34
C GLU A 260 11.83 -29.13 -0.46
N PRO A 261 12.77 -28.16 -0.32
CA PRO A 261 12.54 -26.74 -0.03
C PRO A 261 12.15 -25.96 -1.28
N PHE A 262 11.56 -24.78 -1.07
CA PHE A 262 11.24 -23.83 -2.14
C PHE A 262 11.76 -22.41 -1.82
N ASP A 263 11.95 -21.62 -2.88
CA ASP A 263 12.17 -20.19 -2.77
C ASP A 263 10.83 -19.45 -2.76
N ILE A 264 10.77 -18.29 -2.10
CA ILE A 264 9.58 -17.44 -2.08
C ILE A 264 9.95 -16.02 -2.47
N ILE A 265 9.19 -15.43 -3.38
CA ILE A 265 9.36 -14.03 -3.80
C ILE A 265 8.06 -13.28 -3.48
N GLY A 266 8.19 -12.19 -2.76
CA GLY A 266 7.05 -11.37 -2.36
C GLY A 266 7.44 -9.96 -1.95
N ILE A 267 6.43 -9.19 -1.56
CA ILE A 267 6.59 -7.79 -1.17
C ILE A 267 6.65 -7.72 0.35
N MET A 268 7.73 -7.16 0.89
CA MET A 268 7.88 -7.00 2.34
C MET A 268 6.85 -5.98 2.86
N ASP A 269 6.12 -6.35 3.90
CA ASP A 269 5.01 -5.57 4.40
C ASP A 269 4.93 -5.55 5.93
N GLN A 270 4.24 -4.53 6.44
CA GLN A 270 3.90 -4.41 7.85
C GLN A 270 2.47 -3.89 7.93
N GLU A 271 1.64 -4.58 8.68
CA GLU A 271 0.29 -4.12 8.99
C GLU A 271 -0.05 -4.58 10.42
N SER A 272 0.62 -3.96 11.39
CA SER A 272 0.49 -4.26 12.82
C SER A 272 0.23 -3.00 13.64
N LYS A 273 -0.54 -3.15 14.73
CA LYS A 273 -0.69 -2.10 15.75
C LYS A 273 0.55 -1.94 16.61
N ASP A 274 1.38 -2.97 16.69
CA ASP A 274 2.73 -2.89 17.21
C ASP A 274 3.65 -2.47 16.06
N LEU A 275 3.99 -1.17 16.04
CA LEU A 275 4.63 -0.49 14.92
C LEU A 275 6.11 -0.87 14.72
N ILE A 276 6.69 -1.66 15.62
CA ILE A 276 8.05 -2.19 15.50
C ILE A 276 8.07 -3.70 15.25
N ASN A 277 6.90 -4.32 15.02
CA ASN A 277 6.73 -5.76 14.81
C ASN A 277 5.67 -6.06 13.74
N GLY A 278 5.38 -7.35 13.53
CA GLY A 278 4.26 -7.79 12.69
C GLY A 278 4.51 -7.64 11.20
N TYR A 279 5.76 -7.78 10.78
CA TYR A 279 6.14 -7.87 9.38
C TYR A 279 5.67 -9.17 8.76
N ARG A 280 5.42 -9.11 7.45
CA ARG A 280 4.96 -10.24 6.64
C ARG A 280 5.43 -10.10 5.20
N LEU A 281 5.47 -11.21 4.49
CA LEU A 281 5.73 -11.23 3.06
C LEU A 281 4.41 -11.43 2.29
N TRP A 282 4.05 -10.50 1.42
CA TRP A 282 2.91 -10.67 0.51
C TRP A 282 3.31 -11.38 -0.78
N VAL A 283 2.65 -12.50 -1.06
CA VAL A 283 2.77 -13.21 -2.34
C VAL A 283 1.45 -13.09 -3.10
N MET A 284 1.41 -12.22 -4.10
CA MET A 284 0.15 -11.83 -4.76
C MET A 284 -0.49 -12.96 -5.56
N ASN A 285 0.31 -13.80 -6.20
CA ASN A 285 -0.14 -14.88 -7.05
C ASN A 285 0.89 -16.02 -7.03
N TYR A 286 0.51 -17.17 -7.58
CA TYR A 286 1.38 -18.32 -7.74
C TYR A 286 1.22 -18.91 -9.13
N ASN A 287 2.31 -19.09 -9.89
CA ASN A 287 2.22 -19.64 -11.26
C ASN A 287 2.24 -21.18 -11.33
N GLY A 288 2.17 -21.88 -10.19
CA GLY A 288 2.04 -23.35 -10.15
C GLY A 288 3.33 -24.13 -10.48
N ASN A 289 4.49 -23.49 -10.50
CA ASN A 289 5.72 -24.11 -11.01
C ASN A 289 6.35 -25.19 -10.12
N GLY A 290 5.94 -25.29 -8.85
CA GLY A 290 6.37 -26.31 -7.91
C GLY A 290 7.75 -26.09 -7.25
N LEU A 291 8.42 -24.96 -7.50
CA LEU A 291 9.80 -24.68 -7.05
C LEU A 291 9.95 -23.29 -6.40
N VAL A 292 9.26 -22.28 -6.92
CA VAL A 292 9.32 -20.90 -6.43
C VAL A 292 7.92 -20.37 -6.21
N LEU A 293 7.57 -20.05 -4.97
CA LEU A 293 6.32 -19.41 -4.60
C LEU A 293 6.35 -17.93 -4.99
N SER A 294 5.78 -17.63 -6.16
CA SER A 294 5.78 -16.28 -6.74
C SER A 294 4.78 -16.16 -7.89
N SER A 295 4.42 -14.90 -8.21
CA SER A 295 3.78 -14.58 -9.49
C SER A 295 4.72 -14.91 -10.66
N TYR A 296 4.18 -14.99 -11.88
CA TYR A 296 5.02 -15.25 -13.05
C TYR A 296 6.03 -14.12 -13.27
N GLU A 297 5.58 -12.88 -13.17
CA GLU A 297 6.35 -11.66 -13.39
C GLU A 297 7.51 -11.56 -12.39
N HIS A 298 7.26 -11.81 -11.10
CA HIS A 298 8.30 -11.79 -10.07
C HIS A 298 9.35 -12.87 -10.29
N ARG A 299 8.93 -14.09 -10.69
CA ARG A 299 9.86 -15.17 -11.01
C ARG A 299 10.72 -14.87 -12.23
N MET A 300 10.17 -14.19 -13.24
CA MET A 300 10.93 -13.84 -14.43
C MET A 300 11.98 -12.78 -14.10
N ALA A 301 11.65 -11.80 -13.26
CA ALA A 301 12.61 -10.79 -12.79
C ALA A 301 13.79 -11.38 -12.00
N ASP A 302 13.61 -12.51 -11.31
CA ASP A 302 14.71 -13.21 -10.62
C ASP A 302 15.74 -13.84 -11.60
N LYS A 303 15.27 -14.23 -12.79
CA LYS A 303 16.08 -14.95 -13.80
C LYS A 303 16.89 -14.04 -14.72
N GLU A 304 16.56 -12.76 -14.75
CA GLU A 304 17.26 -11.72 -15.53
C GLU A 304 18.51 -11.22 -14.79
#